data_AF-A0AAJ7FJP9-F1
#
_entry.id   AF-A0AAJ7FJP9-F1
#
_cell.length_a   1.000
_cell.length_b   1.000
_cell.length_c   1.000
_cell.angle_alpha   90.00
_cell.angle_beta   90.00
_cell.angle_gamma   90.00
#
_symmetry.space_group_name_H-M   'P 1'
#
loop_
_entity.id
_entity.type
_entity.pdbx_description
1 polymer ?
#
loop_
_entity_poly.entity_id
_entity_poly.type
_entity_poly.pdbx_seq_one_letter_code
_entity_poly.pdbx_strand_id
1 'polypeptide(L)'
;MTPPMERIQILETIEKDIIVCLQSAGQAFMELSKEKSSLKQAETQTHQFLKTLGHVESKLSEQINYLTQVSTGQPHEGSGYASQKVLQMAWHRLEHARSRVNELERIKNKHLHGRTGIRSSQQQVPASNSMQTSQSNTNS
;
A
#
# COMPACT_ATOMS: atom_id res chain seq x y z
N MET A 1 10.76 8.13 -4.56
CA MET A 1 9.59 8.25 -5.47
C MET A 1 9.18 9.71 -5.55
N THR A 2 9.29 10.32 -6.73
CA THR A 2 8.88 11.71 -6.98
C THR A 2 7.36 11.82 -6.76
N PRO A 3 6.84 12.68 -5.87
CA PRO A 3 5.42 12.81 -5.62
C PRO A 3 4.63 13.13 -6.91
N PRO A 4 3.37 12.68 -7.04
CA PRO A 4 2.54 12.95 -8.22
C PRO A 4 2.44 14.44 -8.59
N MET A 5 2.47 15.34 -7.61
CA MET A 5 2.47 16.79 -7.83
C MET A 5 3.75 17.30 -8.49
N GLU A 6 4.91 16.80 -8.09
CA GLU A 6 6.19 17.18 -8.68
C GLU A 6 6.32 16.64 -10.12
N ARG A 7 5.67 15.49 -10.42
CA ARG A 7 5.55 14.98 -11.80
C ARG A 7 4.70 15.89 -12.70
N ILE A 8 3.59 16.42 -12.19
CA ILE A 8 2.77 17.39 -12.95
C ILE A 8 3.57 18.66 -13.22
N GLN A 9 4.34 19.17 -12.25
CA GLN A 9 5.22 20.32 -12.44
C GLN A 9 6.31 20.07 -13.50
N ILE A 10 6.83 18.84 -13.59
CA ILE A 10 7.76 18.46 -14.66
C ILE A 10 7.07 18.56 -16.03
N LEU A 11 5.82 18.07 -16.16
CA LEU A 11 5.05 18.18 -17.40
C LEU A 11 4.77 19.64 -17.78
N GLU A 12 4.40 20.50 -16.83
CA GLU A 12 4.25 21.95 -17.07
C GLU A 12 5.57 22.59 -17.53
N THR A 13 6.70 22.13 -17.01
CA THR A 13 8.02 22.61 -17.43
C THR A 13 8.33 22.17 -18.85
N ILE A 14 8.02 20.92 -19.20
CA ILE A 14 8.15 20.40 -20.57
C ILE A 14 7.28 21.22 -21.54
N GLU A 15 6.04 21.55 -21.15
CA GLU A 15 5.15 22.38 -21.97
C GLU A 15 5.77 23.78 -22.22
N LYS A 16 6.32 24.42 -21.19
CA LYS A 16 7.05 25.69 -21.35
C LYS A 16 8.26 25.54 -22.28
N ASP A 17 9.03 24.46 -22.13
CA ASP A 17 10.18 24.18 -23.00
C ASP A 17 9.75 23.98 -24.47
N ILE A 18 8.59 23.36 -24.73
CA ILE A 18 8.00 23.22 -26.08
C ILE A 18 7.64 24.59 -26.66
N ILE A 19 7.03 25.48 -25.86
CA ILE A 19 6.71 26.84 -26.31
C ILE A 19 7.98 27.59 -26.71
N VAL A 20 9.04 27.51 -25.90
CA VAL A 20 10.34 28.14 -26.20
C VAL A 20 10.95 27.54 -27.47
N CYS A 21 10.88 26.22 -27.65
CA CYS A 21 11.36 25.54 -28.84
C CYS A 21 10.69 26.09 -30.11
N LEU A 22 9.36 26.17 -30.12
CA LEU A 22 8.59 26.73 -31.24
C LEU A 22 8.89 28.21 -31.48
N GLN A 23 9.06 28.99 -30.42
CA GLN A 23 9.45 30.40 -30.52
C GLN A 23 10.82 30.56 -31.18
N SER A 24 11.84 29.79 -30.76
CA SER A 24 13.17 29.83 -31.37
C SER A 24 13.14 29.45 -32.86
N ALA A 25 12.35 28.44 -33.25
CA ALA A 25 12.16 28.10 -34.66
C ALA A 25 11.48 29.24 -35.43
N GLY A 26 10.42 29.84 -34.88
CA GLY A 26 9.73 30.98 -35.47
C GLY A 26 10.64 32.20 -35.65
N GLN A 27 11.49 32.50 -34.67
CA GLN A 27 12.48 33.57 -34.75
C GLN A 27 13.54 33.30 -35.81
N ALA A 28 13.99 32.05 -35.96
CA ALA A 28 14.92 31.66 -37.03
C ALA A 28 14.30 31.90 -38.41
N PHE A 29 13.05 31.46 -38.63
CA PHE A 29 12.35 31.71 -39.90
C PHE A 29 12.11 33.20 -40.16
N MET A 30 11.71 33.95 -39.13
CA MET A 30 11.49 35.39 -39.27
C MET A 30 12.79 36.12 -39.62
N GLU A 31 13.93 35.73 -39.05
CA GLU A 31 15.24 36.27 -39.42
C GLU A 31 15.61 35.97 -40.87
N LEU A 32 15.39 34.72 -41.30
CA LEU A 32 15.66 34.28 -42.67
C LEU A 32 14.74 34.94 -43.70
N SER A 33 13.56 35.42 -43.29
CA SER A 33 12.61 36.11 -44.17
C SER A 33 12.96 37.59 -44.45
N LYS A 34 13.95 38.16 -43.75
CA LYS A 34 14.36 39.56 -43.92
C LYS A 34 15.14 39.75 -45.22
N GLU A 35 14.95 40.91 -45.87
CA GLU A 35 15.76 41.29 -47.05
C GLU A 35 17.26 41.34 -46.78
N LYS A 36 17.64 41.71 -45.55
CA LYS A 36 19.02 41.63 -45.03
C LYS A 36 19.05 40.75 -43.79
N SER A 37 19.16 39.45 -44.00
CA SER A 37 19.19 38.46 -42.92
C SER A 37 20.57 38.41 -42.24
N SER A 38 20.56 38.22 -40.92
CA SER A 38 21.75 37.93 -40.14
C SER A 38 21.90 36.42 -39.96
N LEU A 39 22.83 35.82 -40.71
CA LEU A 39 23.09 34.38 -40.62
C LEU A 39 23.45 33.96 -39.18
N LYS A 40 24.26 34.77 -38.49
CA LYS A 40 24.65 34.52 -37.10
C LYS A 40 23.44 34.47 -36.15
N GLN A 41 22.45 35.35 -36.34
CA GLN A 41 21.23 35.33 -35.52
C GLN A 41 20.36 34.11 -35.85
N ALA A 42 20.18 33.79 -37.14
CA ALA A 42 19.44 32.60 -37.57
C ALA A 42 20.08 31.31 -37.01
N GLU A 43 21.40 31.18 -37.06
CA GLU A 43 22.15 30.07 -36.48
C GLU A 43 21.99 29.99 -34.96
N THR A 44 22.03 31.13 -34.26
CA THR A 44 21.82 31.18 -32.82
C THR A 44 20.43 30.66 -32.44
N GLN A 45 19.39 31.11 -33.15
CA GLN A 45 18.02 30.65 -32.90
C GLN A 45 17.84 29.16 -33.25
N THR A 46 18.47 28.71 -34.34
CA THR A 46 18.47 27.29 -34.73
C THR A 46 19.17 26.41 -33.68
N HIS A 47 20.29 26.88 -33.14
CA HIS A 47 21.00 26.17 -32.07
C HIS A 47 20.18 26.10 -30.78
N GLN A 48 19.51 27.19 -30.40
CA GLN A 48 18.60 27.21 -29.25
C GLN A 48 17.41 26.27 -29.46
N PHE A 49 16.84 26.22 -30.67
CA PHE A 49 15.80 25.25 -31.05
C PHE A 49 16.28 23.81 -30.84
N LEU A 50 17.42 23.42 -31.44
CA LEU A 50 17.96 22.07 -31.34
C LEU A 50 18.24 21.67 -29.88
N LYS A 51 18.84 22.58 -29.11
CA LYS A 51 19.13 22.34 -27.69
C LYS A 51 17.85 22.12 -26.89
N THR A 52 16.84 22.95 -27.10
CA THR A 52 15.58 22.88 -26.35
C THR A 52 14.79 21.63 -26.77
N LEU A 53 14.80 21.28 -28.06
CA LEU A 53 14.18 20.07 -28.58
C LEU A 53 14.79 18.81 -27.95
N GLY A 54 16.12 18.69 -27.91
CA GLY A 54 16.78 17.55 -27.28
C GLY A 54 16.45 17.42 -25.78
N HIS A 55 16.29 18.56 -25.09
CA HIS A 55 15.87 18.57 -23.68
C HIS A 55 14.43 18.08 -23.49
N VAL A 56 13.51 18.54 -24.34
CA VAL A 56 12.11 18.09 -24.37
C VAL A 56 12.04 16.59 -24.64
N GLU A 57 12.76 16.09 -25.65
CA GLU A 57 12.79 14.67 -26.01
C GLU A 57 13.30 13.79 -24.86
N SER A 58 14.42 14.19 -24.21
CA SER A 58 14.98 13.46 -23.07
C SER A 58 13.99 13.39 -21.91
N LYS A 59 13.42 14.53 -21.52
CA LYS A 59 12.47 14.60 -20.40
C LYS A 59 11.18 13.83 -20.69
N LEU A 60 10.64 13.91 -21.90
CA LEU A 60 9.45 13.14 -22.29
C LEU A 60 9.74 11.65 -22.27
N SER A 61 10.90 11.22 -22.76
CA SER A 61 11.33 9.81 -22.71
C SER A 61 11.39 9.30 -21.27
N GLU A 62 11.93 10.10 -20.34
CA GLU A 62 11.92 9.75 -18.91
C GLU A 62 10.51 9.63 -18.34
N GLN A 63 9.57 10.53 -18.70
CA GLN A 63 8.18 10.41 -18.25
C GLN A 63 7.47 9.20 -18.86
N ILE A 64 7.71 8.87 -20.13
CA ILE A 64 7.18 7.68 -20.79
C ILE A 64 7.72 6.41 -20.11
N ASN A 65 9.02 6.35 -19.84
CA ASN A 65 9.65 5.22 -19.14
C ASN A 65 9.07 5.06 -17.73
N TYR A 66 8.89 6.16 -17.00
CA TYR A 66 8.25 6.15 -15.69
C TYR A 66 6.81 5.64 -15.77
N LEU A 67 5.98 6.21 -16.66
CA LEU A 67 4.59 5.78 -16.86
C LEU A 67 4.53 4.31 -17.22
N THR A 68 5.44 3.83 -18.07
CA THR A 68 5.58 2.41 -18.40
C THR A 68 5.88 1.59 -17.15
N GLN A 69 6.87 1.99 -16.33
CA GLN A 69 7.25 1.27 -15.12
C GLN A 69 6.12 1.20 -14.07
N VAL A 70 5.37 2.29 -13.88
CA VAL A 70 4.27 2.31 -12.90
C VAL A 70 2.99 1.67 -13.44
N SER A 71 2.76 1.72 -14.75
CA SER A 71 1.57 1.11 -15.40
C SER A 71 1.73 -0.39 -15.63
N THR A 72 2.96 -0.89 -15.79
CA THR A 72 3.26 -2.32 -15.95
C THR A 72 3.42 -3.08 -14.62
N GLY A 73 3.14 -2.42 -13.49
CA GLY A 73 2.95 -3.10 -12.22
C GLY A 73 4.22 -3.65 -11.58
N GLN A 74 5.35 -2.93 -11.62
CA GLN A 74 6.48 -3.31 -10.79
C GLN A 74 6.06 -3.35 -9.30
N PRO A 75 6.28 -4.47 -8.56
CA PRO A 75 5.55 -4.79 -7.32
C PRO A 75 5.75 -3.89 -6.09
N HIS A 76 6.47 -2.77 -6.18
CA HIS A 76 7.04 -2.15 -5.00
C HIS A 76 7.01 -0.62 -5.11
N GLU A 77 6.26 -0.04 -4.17
CA GLU A 77 6.31 1.37 -3.77
C GLU A 77 5.73 2.38 -4.76
N GLY A 78 4.43 2.26 -5.06
CA GLY A 78 3.70 3.35 -5.73
C GLY A 78 2.32 3.00 -6.27
N SER A 79 2.00 1.72 -6.41
CA SER A 79 0.69 1.25 -6.87
C SER A 79 -0.26 0.98 -5.69
N GLY A 80 -1.57 1.03 -5.96
CA GLY A 80 -2.61 0.66 -5.00
C GLY A 80 -2.45 -0.75 -4.40
N TYR A 81 -1.55 -1.59 -4.93
CA TYR A 81 -1.16 -2.86 -4.33
C TYR A 81 -0.60 -2.69 -2.91
N ALA A 82 0.18 -1.64 -2.64
CA ALA A 82 0.72 -1.40 -1.30
C ALA A 82 -0.39 -1.12 -0.28
N SER A 83 -1.34 -0.25 -0.63
CA SER A 83 -2.52 0.02 0.22
C SER A 83 -3.44 -1.18 0.32
N GLN A 84 -3.62 -1.96 -0.75
CA GLN A 84 -4.42 -3.17 -0.77
C GLN A 84 -3.81 -4.29 0.09
N LYS A 85 -2.48 -4.44 0.10
CA LYS A 85 -1.77 -5.38 0.99
C LYS A 85 -1.87 -4.94 2.45
N VAL A 86 -1.70 -3.64 2.74
CA VAL A 86 -1.91 -3.11 4.10
C VAL A 86 -3.34 -3.38 4.57
N LEU A 87 -4.33 -3.14 3.72
CA LEU A 87 -5.74 -3.44 4.00
C LEU A 87 -5.95 -4.94 4.25
N GLN A 88 -5.41 -5.81 3.39
CA GLN A 88 -5.51 -7.26 3.55
C GLN A 88 -4.86 -7.73 4.86
N MET A 89 -3.70 -7.19 5.24
CA MET A 89 -3.08 -7.46 6.53
C MET A 89 -3.92 -6.96 7.70
N ALA A 90 -4.55 -5.78 7.58
CA ALA A 90 -5.45 -5.25 8.59
C ALA A 90 -6.68 -6.15 8.78
N TRP A 91 -7.26 -6.68 7.69
CA TRP A 91 -8.34 -7.67 7.72
C TRP A 91 -7.94 -8.95 8.47
N HIS A 92 -6.77 -9.52 8.14
CA HIS A 92 -6.27 -10.70 8.85
C HIS A 92 -6.04 -10.44 10.34
N ARG A 93 -5.48 -9.27 10.69
CA ARG A 93 -5.30 -8.85 12.08
C ARG A 93 -6.63 -8.68 12.82
N LEU A 94 -7.63 -8.11 12.16
CA LEU A 94 -8.97 -7.93 12.71
C LEU A 94 -9.65 -9.28 12.99
N GLU A 95 -9.61 -10.21 12.02
CA GLU A 95 -10.21 -11.53 12.20
C GLU A 95 -9.51 -12.32 13.33
N HIS A 96 -8.19 -12.21 13.43
CA HIS A 96 -7.45 -12.81 14.55
C HIS A 96 -7.85 -12.21 15.90
N ALA A 97 -7.99 -10.88 15.99
CA ALA A 97 -8.45 -10.23 17.21
C ALA A 97 -9.88 -10.67 17.59
N ARG A 98 -10.79 -10.74 16.60
CA ARG A 98 -12.17 -11.21 16.79
C ARG A 98 -12.21 -12.65 17.30
N SER A 99 -11.41 -13.55 16.72
CA SER A 99 -11.28 -14.93 17.17
C SER A 99 -10.83 -15.01 18.63
N ARG A 100 -9.82 -14.24 19.03
CA ARG A 100 -9.35 -14.18 20.42
C ARG A 100 -10.41 -13.66 21.39
N VAL A 101 -11.17 -12.63 21.01
CA VAL A 101 -12.26 -12.08 21.84
C VAL A 101 -13.36 -13.11 22.03
N ASN A 102 -13.78 -13.79 20.96
CA ASN A 102 -14.79 -14.85 21.04
C ASN A 102 -14.35 -16.00 21.96
N GLU A 103 -13.07 -16.37 21.93
CA GLU A 103 -12.54 -17.40 22.82
C GLU A 103 -12.55 -16.95 24.29
N LEU A 104 -12.17 -15.70 24.57
CA LEU A 104 -12.25 -15.14 25.91
C LEU A 104 -13.70 -15.09 26.43
N GLU A 105 -14.66 -14.77 25.57
CA GLU A 105 -16.09 -14.79 25.92
C GLU A 105 -16.55 -16.21 26.29
N ARG A 106 -16.14 -17.22 25.51
CA ARG A 106 -16.41 -18.63 25.84
C ARG A 106 -15.81 -19.04 27.18
N ILE A 107 -14.56 -18.66 27.44
CA ILE A 107 -13.88 -18.95 28.72
C ILE A 107 -14.61 -18.27 29.88
N LYS A 108 -14.95 -16.99 29.76
CA LYS A 108 -15.75 -16.25 30.76
C LYS A 108 -17.06 -16.96 31.04
N ASN A 109 -17.79 -17.36 30.00
CA ASN A 109 -19.07 -18.04 30.15
C ASN A 109 -18.89 -19.39 30.85
N LYS A 110 -17.87 -20.20 30.50
CA LYS A 110 -17.56 -21.44 31.22
C LYS A 110 -17.29 -21.20 32.71
N HIS A 111 -16.50 -20.19 33.06
CA HIS A 111 -16.23 -19.87 34.47
C HIS A 111 -17.49 -19.39 35.22
N LEU A 112 -18.36 -18.61 34.57
CA LEU A 112 -19.60 -18.15 35.19
C LEU A 112 -20.54 -19.32 35.49
N HIS A 113 -20.72 -20.26 34.55
CA HIS A 113 -21.58 -21.43 34.72
C HIS A 113 -20.97 -22.48 35.68
N GLY A 114 -19.64 -22.64 35.68
CA GLY A 114 -18.94 -23.52 36.63
C GLY A 114 -19.00 -23.03 38.08
N ARG A 115 -19.07 -21.70 38.29
CA ARG A 115 -19.14 -21.08 39.62
C ARG A 115 -20.54 -21.13 40.25
N THR A 116 -21.60 -21.34 39.46
CA THR A 116 -22.96 -21.58 39.98
C THR A 116 -23.21 -23.03 40.39
N GLY A 117 -22.42 -24.00 39.90
CA GLY A 117 -22.63 -25.44 40.18
C GLY A 117 -21.98 -25.98 41.46
N ILE A 118 -21.01 -25.27 42.07
CA ILE A 118 -20.24 -25.79 43.22
C ILE A 118 -20.91 -25.50 44.58
N ARG A 119 -21.96 -24.67 44.62
CA ARG A 119 -22.55 -24.22 45.90
C ARG A 119 -23.69 -25.09 46.45
N SER A 120 -24.11 -26.16 45.77
CA SER A 120 -25.27 -26.98 46.15
C SER A 120 -24.96 -28.39 46.67
N SER A 121 -23.71 -28.75 46.95
CA SER A 121 -23.36 -30.09 47.42
C SER A 121 -22.48 -30.08 48.67
N GLN A 122 -22.93 -29.44 49.74
CA GLN A 122 -22.34 -29.64 51.07
C GLN A 122 -23.39 -29.55 52.18
N GLN A 123 -24.29 -30.54 52.23
CA GLN A 123 -24.99 -30.91 53.47
C GLN A 123 -25.71 -32.25 53.27
N GLN A 124 -25.12 -33.35 53.76
CA GLN A 124 -25.82 -34.43 54.44
C GLN A 124 -24.83 -35.46 54.99
N VAL A 125 -24.77 -35.52 56.33
CA VAL A 125 -24.29 -36.67 57.12
C VAL A 125 -25.49 -37.06 57.98
N PRO A 126 -25.89 -38.34 58.03
CA PRO A 126 -25.76 -39.12 59.28
C PRO A 126 -25.32 -40.58 59.01
N ALA A 127 -24.34 -41.12 59.74
CA ALA A 127 -24.42 -41.80 61.04
C ALA A 127 -25.02 -43.23 61.01
N SER A 128 -24.11 -44.22 60.95
CA SER A 128 -24.01 -45.46 61.74
C SER A 128 -25.21 -46.40 61.97
N ASN A 129 -25.08 -47.66 61.51
CA ASN A 129 -25.36 -48.90 62.27
C ASN A 129 -24.81 -50.12 61.47
N SER A 130 -23.77 -50.82 61.92
CA SER A 130 -23.72 -51.94 62.88
C SER A 130 -23.66 -53.33 62.19
N MET A 131 -22.46 -53.92 62.25
CA MET A 131 -22.10 -55.36 62.29
C MET A 131 -23.14 -56.42 61.89
N GLN A 132 -22.77 -57.34 60.97
CA GLN A 132 -22.58 -58.77 61.32
C GLN A 132 -21.83 -59.56 60.21
N THR A 133 -20.63 -60.01 60.59
CA THR A 133 -19.85 -61.23 60.29
C THR A 133 -20.12 -62.16 59.08
N SER A 134 -18.98 -62.51 58.45
CA SER A 134 -18.52 -63.86 58.03
C SER A 134 -19.05 -64.41 56.70
N GLN A 135 -18.30 -65.09 55.82
CA GLN A 135 -16.95 -65.67 55.89
C GLN A 135 -16.51 -66.05 54.44
N SER A 136 -15.21 -65.88 54.14
CA SER A 136 -14.31 -66.74 53.34
C SER A 136 -14.78 -67.57 52.13
N ASN A 137 -14.14 -67.33 50.96
CA ASN A 137 -13.37 -68.30 50.14
C ASN A 137 -12.92 -67.60 48.83
N THR A 138 -11.66 -67.15 48.70
CA THR A 138 -10.46 -67.83 48.15
C THR A 138 -10.57 -68.37 46.71
N ASN A 139 -9.74 -67.77 45.84
CA ASN A 139 -8.81 -68.38 44.86
C ASN A 139 -9.38 -69.39 43.82
N SER A 140 -9.02 -69.37 42.55
CA SER A 140 -7.91 -68.77 41.78
C SER A 140 -8.36 -68.56 40.33
#